data_AF-A0A2G5ZAB0-F1
#
_entry.id   AF-A0A2G5ZAB0-F1
#
_cell.length_a   1.000
_cell.length_b   1.000
_cell.length_c   1.000
_cell.angle_alpha   90.00
_cell.angle_beta   90.00
_cell.angle_gamma   90.00
#
_symmetry.space_group_name_H-M   'P 1'
#
loop_
_entity.id
_entity.type
_entity.pdbx_description
1 polymer ?
#
loop_
_entity_poly.entity_id
_entity_poly.type
_entity_poly.pdbx_seq_one_letter_code
_entity_poly.pdbx_strand_id
1 'polypeptide(L)' 'KADMDAETAPKLLRLIDMLEDCDDVQEVYHNGEISDEVAATL' A
#
# COMPACT_ATOMS: atom_id res chain seq x y z
N LYS A 1 3.42 -9.18 -9.02
CA LYS A 1 2.87 -7.83 -9.25
C LYS A 1 1.37 -7.97 -9.18
N ALA A 2 0.72 -7.20 -8.32
CA ALA A 2 -0.73 -7.19 -8.18
C ALA A 2 -1.20 -5.77 -8.49
N ASP A 3 -2.03 -5.60 -9.52
CA ASP A 3 -2.51 -4.28 -9.93
C ASP A 3 -3.54 -3.76 -8.92
N MET A 4 -3.34 -2.53 -8.45
CA MET A 4 -4.20 -1.89 -7.47
C MET A 4 -5.13 -0.89 -8.14
N ASP A 5 -6.38 -0.86 -7.67
CA ASP A 5 -7.39 0.10 -8.10
C ASP A 5 -7.60 1.20 -7.05
N ALA A 6 -8.44 2.19 -7.38
CA ALA A 6 -8.74 3.32 -6.50
C ALA A 6 -9.41 2.92 -5.16
N GLU A 7 -9.94 1.70 -5.04
CA GLU A 7 -10.54 1.22 -3.79
C GLU A 7 -9.54 0.45 -2.92
N THR A 8 -8.62 -0.28 -3.54
CA THR A 8 -7.69 -1.21 -2.88
C THR A 8 -6.35 -0.57 -2.57
N ALA A 9 -5.86 0.35 -3.42
CA ALA A 9 -4.64 1.11 -3.19
C ALA A 9 -4.62 1.86 -1.84
N PRO A 10 -5.63 2.67 -1.47
CA PRO A 10 -5.59 3.40 -0.19
C PRO A 10 -5.68 2.45 1.02
N LYS A 11 -6.35 1.30 0.87
CA LYS A 11 -6.43 0.28 1.92
C LYS A 11 -5.09 -0.41 2.13
N LEU A 12 -4.38 -0.72 1.03
CA LEU A 12 -3.04 -1.29 1.08
C LEU A 12 -2.05 -0.32 1.74
N LEU A 13 -2.04 0.95 1.32
CA LEU A 13 -1.15 1.96 1.90
C LEU A 13 -1.40 2.11 3.41
N ARG A 14 -2.66 2.27 3.82
CA ARG A 14 -3.00 2.34 5.25
C ARG A 14 -2.59 1.09 6.04
N LEU A 15 -2.70 -0.08 5.43
CA LEU A 15 -2.26 -1.33 6.07
C LEU A 15 -0.74 -1.33 6.25
N ILE A 16 0.01 -0.90 5.24
CA ILE A 16 1.47 -0.78 5.31
C ILE A 16 1.85 0.20 6.42
N ASP A 17 1.24 1.39 6.47
CA ASP A 17 1.50 2.39 7.52
C ASP A 17 1.29 1.79 8.92
N MET A 18 0.18 1.07 9.13
CA MET A 18 -0.12 0.42 10.41
C MET A 18 0.89 -0.68 10.80
N LEU A 19 1.47 -1.36 9.81
CA LEU A 19 2.49 -2.37 10.04
C LEU A 19 3.84 -1.73 10.36
N GLU A 20 4.20 -0.63 9.70
CA GLU A 20 5.44 0.12 9.94
C GLU A 20 5.44 0.84 11.30
N ASP A 21 4.26 1.24 11.80
CA ASP A 21 4.09 1.81 13.14
C ASP A 21 4.25 0.78 14.29
N CYS A 22 4.31 -0.52 13.98
CA CYS A 22 4.41 -1.56 14.97
C CYS A 22 5.88 -1.80 15.36
N ASP A 23 6.23 -1.60 16.63
CA ASP A 23 7.61 -1.72 17.15
C ASP A 23 8.28 -3.08 16.84
N ASP A 24 7.49 -4.14 16.67
CA ASP A 24 7.97 -5.50 16.41
C ASP A 24 8.22 -5.79 14.91
N VAL A 25 7.68 -4.96 14.01
CA VAL A 25 7.82 -5.13 12.57
C VAL A 25 9.10 -4.46 12.10
N GLN A 26 9.98 -5.25 11.47
CA GLN A 26 11.28 -4.75 11.00
C GLN A 26 11.18 -4.14 9.60
N GLU A 27 10.55 -4.84 8.66
CA GLU A 27 10.46 -4.44 7.25
C GLU A 27 9.16 -4.96 6.64
N VAL A 28 8.57 -4.18 5.74
CA VAL A 28 7.36 -4.54 5.00
C VAL A 28 7.65 -4.57 3.50
N TYR A 29 7.32 -5.69 2.85
CA TYR A 29 7.46 -5.87 1.40
C TYR A 29 6.10 -6.19 0.79
N HIS A 30 5.78 -5.54 -0.32
CA HIS A 30 4.58 -5.82 -1.10
C HIS A 30 4.88 -5.85 -2.59
N ASN A 31 4.01 -6.50 -3.36
CA ASN A 31 4.07 -6.54 -4.82
C ASN A 31 2.92 -5.76 -5.48
N GLY A 32 2.18 -4.97 -4.69
CA GLY A 32 1.13 -4.07 -5.16
C GLY A 32 1.72 -2.99 -6.05
N GLU A 33 1.22 -2.89 -7.27
CA GLU A 33 1.54 -1.81 -8.21
C GLU A 33 0.35 -0.85 -8.28
N ILE A 34 0.64 0.43 -8.11
CA ILE A 34 -0.32 1.51 -8.23
C ILE A 34 0.08 2.28 -9.50
N SER A 35 -0.83 2.36 -10.47
CA SER A 35 -0.60 3.16 -11.68
C SER A 35 -0.64 4.66 -11.37
N ASP A 36 -0.03 5.49 -12.23
CA ASP A 36 -0.02 6.95 -12.06
C ASP A 36 -1.44 7.54 -11.94
N GLU A 37 -2.40 6.97 -12.68
CA GLU A 37 -3.80 7.37 -12.64
C GLU A 37 -4.43 7.12 -11.26
N VAL A 38 -4.18 5.95 -10.68
CA VAL A 38 -4.68 5.60 -9.34
C VAL A 38 -3.92 6.40 -8.27
N ALA A 39 -2.60 6.56 -8.41
CA ALA A 39 -1.79 7.33 -7.48
C ALA A 39 -2.23 8.80 -7.41
N ALA A 40 -2.71 9.38 -8.51
CA ALA A 40 -3.26 10.73 -8.52
C ALA A 40 -4.59 10.89 -7.74
N THR A 41 -5.18 9.78 -7.28
CA THR A 41 -6.44 9.77 -6.49
C THR A 41 -6.24 9.53 -5.00
N LEU A 42 -5.00 9.31 -4.56
CA LEU A 42 -4.61 9.02 -3.17
C LEU A 42 -4.22 10.31 -2.44
#